data_AF-A0A0J1G9U4-F1
#
_entry.id   AF-A0A0J1G9U4-F1
#
_cell.length_a   1.000
_cell.length_b   1.000
_cell.length_c   1.000
_cell.angle_alpha   90.00
_cell.angle_beta   90.00
_cell.angle_gamma   90.00
#
_symmetry.space_group_name_H-M   'P 1'
#
loop_
_entity.id
_entity.type
_entity.pdbx_description
1 polymer ?
#
loop_
_entity_poly.entity_id
_entity_poly.type
_entity_poly.pdbx_seq_one_letter_code
_entity_poly.pdbx_strand_id
1 'polypeptide(L)'
;MSSKNYNIVIVDNGSKNGSGQFLKDNYSNDNKIYVLLSQSNLGFAKGNNLGYHYAREKLNSDFIIVINNDIILEQKDFLDKLVEIFEDYHYYIMGPDIVTPEKVHQNPLRENLYSKKSSYVGFDKKKHYF
;
A
#
# COMPACT_ATOMS: atom_id res chain seq x y z
N MET A 1 18.80 -10.26 5.07
CA MET A 1 18.70 -9.28 3.94
C MET A 1 19.05 -7.88 4.43
N SER A 2 19.51 -6.96 3.58
CA SER A 2 19.79 -5.56 4.00
C SER A 2 18.53 -4.70 3.81
N SER A 3 17.97 -4.20 4.91
CA SER A 3 16.76 -3.34 4.95
C SER A 3 16.90 -1.99 4.25
N LYS A 4 18.13 -1.56 3.97
CA LYS A 4 18.42 -0.24 3.38
C LYS A 4 18.32 -0.23 1.84
N ASN A 5 18.06 -1.38 1.23
CA ASN A 5 17.88 -1.49 -0.21
C ASN A 5 16.39 -1.51 -0.56
N TYR A 6 15.85 -0.36 -0.96
CA TYR A 6 14.47 -0.22 -1.38
C TYR A 6 14.37 0.60 -2.66
N ASN A 7 13.30 0.35 -3.41
CA ASN A 7 12.85 1.14 -4.54
C ASN A 7 11.43 1.63 -4.25
N ILE A 8 11.08 2.81 -4.77
CA ILE A 8 9.75 3.40 -4.66
C ILE A 8 9.12 3.39 -6.05
N VAL A 9 7.95 2.79 -6.17
CA VAL A 9 7.15 2.83 -7.40
C VAL A 9 5.93 3.69 -7.14
N ILE A 10 5.87 4.84 -7.81
CA ILE A 10 4.73 5.75 -7.78
C ILE A 10 3.86 5.46 -8.99
N VAL A 11 2.60 5.14 -8.77
CA VAL A 11 1.61 4.97 -9.85
C VAL A 11 0.71 6.20 -9.90
N ASP A 12 0.86 7.01 -10.93
CA ASP A 12 -0.16 8.00 -11.28
C ASP A 12 -1.30 7.30 -12.03
N ASN A 13 -2.43 7.13 -11.36
CA ASN A 13 -3.58 6.40 -11.89
C ASN A 13 -4.47 7.29 -12.77
N GLY A 14 -3.87 7.97 -13.75
CA GLY A 14 -4.56 8.82 -14.71
C GLY A 14 -5.03 10.16 -14.12
N SER A 15 -4.18 10.83 -13.35
CA SER A 15 -4.50 12.15 -12.78
C SER A 15 -4.58 13.21 -13.88
N LYS A 16 -5.60 14.07 -13.83
CA LYS A 16 -5.86 15.10 -14.87
C LYS A 16 -5.29 16.48 -14.56
N ASN A 17 -4.64 16.64 -13.41
CA ASN A 17 -4.10 17.93 -12.93
C ASN A 17 -2.60 18.10 -13.22
N GLY A 18 -1.99 17.20 -13.99
CA GLY A 18 -0.57 17.24 -14.31
C GLY A 18 0.36 16.70 -13.22
N SER A 19 -0.16 16.20 -12.10
CA SER A 19 0.65 15.68 -10.98
C SER A 19 1.56 14.53 -11.41
N GLY A 20 1.06 13.61 -12.22
CA GLY A 20 1.85 12.48 -12.71
C GLY A 20 3.09 12.92 -13.48
N GLN A 21 2.93 13.87 -14.41
CA GLN A 21 4.05 14.39 -15.19
C GLN A 21 5.04 15.16 -14.31
N PHE A 22 4.52 16.02 -13.41
CA PHE A 22 5.34 16.73 -12.43
C PHE A 22 6.22 15.77 -11.61
N LEU A 23 5.65 14.68 -11.10
CA LEU A 23 6.39 13.66 -10.35
C LEU A 23 7.44 12.98 -11.23
N LYS A 24 7.08 12.61 -12.46
CA LYS A 24 8.00 11.95 -13.40
C LYS A 24 9.21 12.83 -13.72
N ASP A 25 9.00 14.12 -13.91
CA ASP A 25 10.07 15.07 -14.21
C ASP A 25 10.98 15.28 -12.99
N ASN A 26 10.39 15.51 -11.81
CA ASN A 26 11.15 15.74 -10.57
C ASN A 26 12.01 14.55 -10.15
N TYR A 27 11.54 13.33 -10.38
CA TYR A 27 12.26 12.11 -9.98
C TYR A 27 12.99 11.44 -11.14
N SER A 28 13.10 12.09 -12.30
CA SER A 28 13.74 11.53 -13.50
C SER A 28 15.21 11.12 -13.32
N ASN A 29 15.91 11.77 -12.38
CA ASN A 29 17.33 11.50 -12.07
C ASN A 29 17.52 10.65 -10.80
N ASP A 30 16.45 10.26 -10.11
CA ASP A 30 16.53 9.41 -8.93
C ASP A 30 16.49 7.93 -9.36
N ASN A 31 17.54 7.18 -9.05
CA ASN A 31 17.66 5.79 -9.46
C ASN A 31 16.86 4.81 -8.60
N LYS A 32 16.21 5.27 -7.53
CA LYS A 32 15.35 4.47 -6.66
C LYS A 32 13.87 4.75 -6.86
N ILE A 33 13.50 5.83 -7.56
CA ILE A 33 12.11 6.25 -7.72
C ILE A 33 11.65 6.05 -9.17
N TYR A 34 10.59 5.26 -9.33
CA TYR A 34 10.01 4.92 -10.62
C TYR A 34 8.59 5.47 -10.69
N VAL A 35 8.32 6.35 -11.65
CA VAL A 35 6.99 6.95 -11.85
C VAL A 35 6.30 6.31 -13.05
N LEU A 36 5.22 5.59 -12.80
CA LEU A 36 4.38 4.94 -13.80
C LEU A 36 3.15 5.80 -14.07
N LEU A 37 2.95 6.19 -15.32
CA LEU A 37 1.79 6.98 -15.73
C LEU A 37 0.77 6.07 -16.41
N SER A 38 -0.40 5.90 -15.79
CA SER A 38 -1.52 5.23 -16.45
C SER A 38 -2.18 6.17 -17.45
N GLN A 39 -2.60 5.64 -18.61
CA GLN A 39 -3.32 6.40 -19.63
C GLN A 39 -4.71 6.87 -19.15
N SER A 40 -5.29 6.15 -18.19
CA SER A 40 -6.61 6.44 -17.62
C SER A 40 -6.70 5.94 -16.19
N ASN A 41 -7.75 6.36 -15.47
CA ASN A 41 -8.02 5.84 -14.13
C ASN A 41 -8.51 4.40 -14.22
N LEU A 42 -7.71 3.46 -13.71
CA LEU A 42 -7.98 2.02 -13.75
C LEU A 42 -8.86 1.55 -12.59
N GLY A 43 -9.21 2.44 -11.66
CA GLY A 43 -9.75 2.09 -10.35
C GLY A 43 -8.64 1.66 -9.37
N PHE A 44 -9.01 1.51 -8.09
CA PHE A 44 -8.05 1.32 -7.00
C PHE A 44 -7.20 0.05 -7.15
N ALA A 45 -7.85 -1.13 -7.23
CA ALA A 45 -7.14 -2.41 -7.28
C ALA A 45 -6.24 -2.53 -8.52
N LYS A 46 -6.72 -2.13 -9.70
CA LYS A 46 -5.93 -2.22 -10.93
C LYS A 46 -4.77 -1.21 -10.96
N GLY A 47 -4.96 -0.02 -10.37
CA GLY A 47 -3.88 0.95 -10.18
C GLY A 47 -2.76 0.37 -9.30
N ASN A 48 -3.10 -0.25 -8.17
CA ASN A 48 -2.11 -0.91 -7.31
C ASN A 48 -1.45 -2.10 -8.01
N ASN A 49 -2.22 -2.90 -8.76
CA ASN A 49 -1.67 -4.03 -9.51
C ASN A 49 -0.64 -3.58 -10.55
N LEU A 50 -0.83 -2.43 -11.21
CA LEU A 50 0.16 -1.89 -12.15
C LEU A 50 1.53 -1.68 -11.47
N GLY A 51 1.54 -1.10 -10.27
CA GLY A 51 2.75 -0.92 -9.47
C GLY A 51 3.32 -2.26 -8.98
N TYR A 52 2.47 -3.17 -8.51
CA TYR A 52 2.86 -4.51 -8.06
C TYR A 52 3.57 -5.29 -9.17
N HIS A 53 3.01 -5.32 -10.39
CA HIS A 53 3.62 -6.01 -11.52
C HIS A 53 4.99 -5.43 -11.87
N TYR A 54 5.13 -4.10 -11.85
CA TYR A 54 6.42 -3.46 -12.08
C TYR A 54 7.46 -3.84 -11.01
N ALA A 55 7.10 -3.74 -9.73
CA ALA A 55 8.00 -4.10 -8.63
C ALA A 55 8.43 -5.57 -8.70
N ARG A 56 7.49 -6.48 -8.98
CA ARG A 56 7.77 -7.91 -9.08
C ARG A 56 8.59 -8.27 -10.31
N GLU A 57 8.21 -7.79 -11.49
CA GLU A 57 8.73 -8.30 -12.77
C GLU A 57 9.91 -7.49 -13.30
N LYS A 58 10.01 -6.20 -12.96
CA LYS A 58 11.10 -5.32 -13.42
C LYS A 58 12.18 -5.14 -12.36
N LEU A 59 11.77 -4.99 -11.10
CA LEU A 59 12.71 -4.78 -10.00
C LEU A 59 13.10 -6.08 -9.28
N ASN A 60 12.38 -7.18 -9.52
CA ASN A 60 12.59 -8.47 -8.86
C ASN A 60 12.60 -8.35 -7.33
N SER A 61 11.69 -7.55 -6.78
CA SER A 61 11.64 -7.29 -5.34
C SER A 61 11.26 -8.54 -4.54
N ASP A 62 11.99 -8.81 -3.45
CA ASP A 62 11.68 -9.89 -2.50
C ASP A 62 10.41 -9.60 -1.68
N PHE A 63 10.22 -8.32 -1.30
CA PHE A 63 9.05 -7.82 -0.60
C PHE A 63 8.40 -6.69 -1.39
N ILE A 64 7.07 -6.65 -1.36
CA ILE A 64 6.29 -5.57 -1.96
C ILE A 64 5.36 -4.99 -0.91
N ILE A 65 5.56 -3.71 -0.60
CA ILE A 65 4.74 -2.94 0.31
C ILE A 65 3.81 -2.07 -0.53
N VAL A 66 2.50 -2.28 -0.39
CA VAL A 66 1.49 -1.43 -1.03
C VAL A 66 1.00 -0.43 0.00
N ILE A 67 1.22 0.85 -0.27
CA ILE A 67 0.89 1.95 0.64
C ILE A 67 0.18 3.06 -0.12
N ASN A 68 -0.80 3.70 0.50
CA ASN A 68 -1.43 4.88 -0.07
C ASN A 68 -0.50 6.10 0.07
N ASN A 69 -0.74 7.14 -0.73
CA ASN A 69 0.06 8.36 -0.77
C ASN A 69 -0.19 9.33 0.41
N ASP A 70 -1.16 9.03 1.27
CA ASP A 70 -1.57 9.81 2.45
C ASP A 70 -1.12 9.19 3.77
N ILE A 71 -0.18 8.24 3.73
CA ILE A 71 0.38 7.57 4.92
C ILE A 71 1.76 8.15 5.27
N ILE A 72 2.02 8.29 6.57
CA ILE A 72 3.33 8.63 7.13
C ILE A 72 3.86 7.40 7.87
N LEU A 73 5.09 6.99 7.54
CA LEU A 73 5.81 5.95 8.29
C LEU A 73 6.58 6.61 9.44
N GLU A 74 6.02 6.56 10.65
CA GLU A 74 6.66 7.15 11.85
C GLU A 74 7.80 6.28 12.39
N GLN A 75 7.69 4.95 12.23
CA GLN A 75 8.68 4.01 12.71
C GLN A 75 9.93 4.03 11.82
N LYS A 76 11.08 4.45 12.38
CA LYS A 76 12.34 4.62 11.64
C LYS A 76 12.93 3.31 11.14
N ASP A 77 12.74 2.23 11.89
CA ASP A 77 13.21 0.87 11.61
C ASP A 77 12.12 0.00 10.96
N PHE A 78 11.15 0.61 10.29
CA PHE A 78 10.02 -0.10 9.67
C PHE A 78 10.46 -1.27 8.78
N LEU A 79 11.38 -1.03 7.84
CA LEU A 79 11.86 -2.07 6.93
C LEU A 79 12.69 -3.15 7.63
N ASP A 80 13.49 -2.76 8.64
CA ASP A 80 14.26 -3.70 9.46
C ASP A 80 13.33 -4.68 10.18
N LYS A 81 12.28 -4.17 10.85
CA LYS A 81 11.32 -5.03 11.56
C LYS A 81 10.56 -5.98 10.63
N LEU A 82 10.21 -5.54 9.42
CA LEU A 82 9.55 -6.42 8.45
C LEU A 82 10.43 -7.64 8.13
N VAL A 83 11.72 -7.40 7.89
CA VAL A 83 12.68 -8.48 7.61
C VAL A 83 12.87 -9.37 8.83
N GLU A 84 13.06 -8.78 10.02
CA GLU A 84 13.21 -9.53 11.28
C GLU A 84 12.03 -10.48 11.52
N ILE A 85 10.80 -9.98 11.42
CA ILE A 85 9.59 -10.80 11.61
C ILE A 85 9.48 -11.87 10.52
N PHE A 86 9.97 -11.61 9.31
CA PHE A 86 9.96 -12.61 8.25
C PHE A 86 10.89 -13.80 8.57
N GLU A 87 12.08 -13.55 9.11
CA GLU A 87 13.03 -14.62 9.50
C GLU A 87 12.40 -15.56 10.54
N ASP A 88 11.56 -15.04 11.43
CA ASP A 88 10.88 -15.84 12.45
C ASP A 88 9.66 -16.59 11.92
N TYR A 89 8.80 -15.91 11.14
CA TYR A 89 7.46 -16.42 10.82
C TYR A 89 7.24 -16.81 9.36
N HIS A 90 8.13 -16.43 8.44
CA HIS A 90 8.03 -16.70 7.00
C HIS A 90 6.65 -16.38 6.41
N TYR A 91 6.11 -15.21 6.75
CA TYR A 91 4.76 -14.81 6.38
C TYR A 91 4.59 -14.62 4.85
N TYR A 92 3.38 -14.85 4.35
CA TYR A 92 3.01 -14.53 2.97
C TYR A 92 2.42 -13.12 2.83
N ILE A 93 1.67 -12.67 3.84
CA ILE A 93 1.02 -11.35 3.89
C ILE A 93 1.16 -10.81 5.31
N MET A 94 1.52 -9.53 5.44
CA MET A 94 1.61 -8.82 6.70
C MET A 94 0.92 -7.46 6.58
N GLY A 95 0.18 -7.07 7.62
CA GLY A 95 -0.37 -5.73 7.77
C GLY A 95 0.27 -5.04 8.97
N PRO A 96 0.85 -3.82 8.82
CA PRO A 96 1.36 -3.06 9.95
C PRO A 96 0.20 -2.52 10.78
N ASP A 97 0.47 -2.13 12.01
CA ASP A 97 -0.46 -1.32 12.81
C ASP A 97 -0.60 0.09 12.21
N ILE A 98 -1.84 0.54 12.02
CA ILE A 98 -2.20 1.81 11.42
C ILE A 98 -2.80 2.68 12.52
N VAL A 99 -2.21 3.86 12.72
CA VAL A 99 -2.60 4.78 13.78
C VAL A 99 -3.16 6.06 13.15
N THR A 100 -4.32 6.53 13.62
CA THR A 100 -4.88 7.81 13.18
C THR A 100 -4.11 9.00 13.78
N PRO A 101 -4.28 10.23 13.26
CA PRO A 101 -3.67 11.42 13.86
C PRO A 101 -4.02 11.62 15.35
N GLU A 102 -5.18 11.14 15.80
CA GLU A 102 -5.63 11.15 17.20
C GLU A 102 -5.04 10.00 18.04
N LYS A 103 -4.06 9.27 17.49
CA LYS A 103 -3.39 8.12 18.12
C LYS A 103 -4.30 6.92 18.38
N VAL A 104 -5.28 6.70 17.50
CA VAL A 104 -6.19 5.55 17.59
C VAL A 104 -5.72 4.45 16.65
N HIS A 105 -5.51 3.25 17.19
CA HIS A 105 -5.17 2.06 16.42
C HIS A 105 -6.35 1.59 15.57
N GLN A 106 -6.11 1.36 14.28
CA GLN A 106 -7.11 0.94 13.30
C GLN A 106 -7.06 -0.57 13.02
N ASN A 107 -6.07 -1.31 13.52
CA ASN A 107 -6.03 -2.75 13.34
C ASN A 107 -5.35 -3.50 14.50
N PRO A 108 -5.85 -4.71 14.82
CA PRO A 108 -7.11 -5.27 14.34
C PRO A 108 -8.30 -4.52 14.96
N LEU A 109 -9.28 -4.09 14.15
CA LEU A 109 -10.49 -3.39 14.65
C LEU A 109 -11.29 -4.25 15.65
N ARG A 110 -11.05 -5.57 15.66
CA ARG A 110 -11.68 -6.54 16.55
C ARG A 110 -10.73 -7.68 16.84
N GLU A 111 -10.60 -8.03 18.12
CA GLU A 111 -9.92 -9.25 18.56
C GLU A 111 -10.81 -10.49 18.40
N ASN A 112 -12.13 -10.32 18.42
CA ASN A 112 -13.12 -11.41 18.36
C ASN A 112 -13.75 -11.52 16.96
N LEU A 113 -13.84 -12.76 16.46
CA LEU A 113 -14.55 -13.10 15.23
C LEU A 113 -16.05 -12.76 15.34
N TYR A 114 -16.68 -12.42 14.22
CA TYR A 114 -18.13 -12.27 14.17
C TYR A 114 -18.81 -13.59 14.60
N SER A 115 -19.77 -13.50 15.53
CA SER A 115 -20.69 -14.61 15.71
C SER A 115 -21.52 -14.78 14.44
N LYS A 116 -21.89 -16.02 14.09
CA LYS A 116 -22.72 -16.34 12.91
C LYS A 116 -23.97 -15.46 12.75
N LYS A 117 -24.48 -14.87 13.84
CA LYS A 117 -25.64 -13.97 13.86
C LYS A 117 -25.33 -12.56 13.39
N SER A 118 -24.12 -12.07 13.63
CA SER A 118 -23.67 -10.71 13.30
C SER A 118 -23.17 -10.54 11.86
N SER A 119 -22.78 -11.63 11.18
CA SER A 119 -22.38 -11.62 9.77
C SER A 119 -23.53 -11.40 8.79
N TYR A 120 -24.79 -11.63 9.19
CA TYR A 120 -25.96 -11.42 8.33
C TYR A 120 -26.44 -9.97 8.28
N VAL A 121 -26.02 -9.11 9.22
CA VAL A 121 -26.47 -7.71 9.30
C VAL A 121 -25.77 -6.82 8.26
N GLY A 122 -24.65 -7.28 7.67
CA GLY A 122 -23.87 -6.53 6.67
C GLY A 122 -24.31 -6.71 5.21
N PHE A 123 -25.26 -7.59 4.92
CA PHE A 123 -25.75 -7.88 3.55
C PHE A 123 -27.21 -7.46 3.33
N ASP A 124 -27.74 -6.55 4.14
CA ASP A 124 -29.08 -6.01 3.86
C ASP A 124 -28.97 -4.92 2.78
N LYS A 125 -29.29 -5.34 1.55
CA LYS A 125 -29.46 -4.48 0.37
C LYS A 125 -30.55 -3.45 0.65
N LYS A 126 -30.16 -2.26 1.12
CA LYS A 126 -30.77 -0.93 0.86
C LYS A 126 -30.33 0.05 1.94
N LYS A 127 -29.34 0.91 1.65
CA LYS A 127 -29.39 2.32 2.09
C LYS A 127 -28.81 3.21 1.00
N HIS A 128 -29.70 3.96 0.39
CA HIS A 128 -29.41 5.12 -0.43
C HIS A 128 -28.65 6.16 0.39
N TYR A 129 -27.56 6.68 -0.17
CA TYR A 129 -27.01 7.97 0.19
C TYR A 129 -26.82 8.76 -1.11
N PHE A 130 -27.35 9.97 -1.12
CA PHE A 130 -27.05 11.00 -2.11
C PHE A 130 -25.61 11.48 -1.93
#